data_AF-A0A662VG22-F1
#
_entry.id   AF-A0A662VG22-F1
#
_cell.length_a   1.000
_cell.length_b   1.000
_cell.length_c   1.000
_cell.angle_alpha   90.00
_cell.angle_beta   90.00
_cell.angle_gamma   90.00
#
_symmetry.space_group_name_H-M   'P 1'
#
loop_
_entity.id
_entity.type
_entity.pdbx_description
1 polymer ?
#
loop_
_entity_poly.entity_id
_entity_poly.type
_entity_poly.pdbx_seq_one_letter_code
_entity_poly.pdbx_strand_id
1 'polypeptide(L)' 'MSKNKDYPEVTKLLDEAINIIDKISAFISRIEPNKKVERGILFQLYQNTVLLREKIVEARMKSLSMNAKE' A
#
# COMPACT_ATOMS: atom_id res chain seq x y z
N MET A 1 12.65 27.35 -11.76
CA MET A 1 11.31 27.00 -11.24
C MET A 1 11.14 25.50 -11.39
N SER A 2 11.12 24.78 -10.28
CA SER A 2 10.94 23.32 -10.26
C SER A 2 9.62 22.99 -10.93
N LYS A 3 9.65 22.20 -12.02
CA LYS A 3 8.44 21.58 -12.56
C LYS A 3 7.97 20.60 -11.49
N ASN A 4 7.06 21.03 -10.62
CA ASN A 4 6.20 20.09 -9.91
C ASN A 4 5.38 19.38 -10.99
N LYS A 5 5.91 18.27 -11.48
CA LYS A 5 5.15 17.31 -12.24
C LYS A 5 4.19 16.69 -11.24
N ASP A 6 2.94 17.12 -11.28
CA ASP A 6 1.88 16.34 -10.67
C ASP A 6 1.89 14.98 -11.38
N TYR A 7 2.05 13.91 -10.60
CA TYR A 7 2.06 12.53 -11.10
C TYR A 7 0.73 11.87 -10.71
N PRO A 8 -0.42 12.28 -11.29
CA PRO A 8 -1.74 11.88 -10.81
C PRO A 8 -1.93 10.36 -10.76
N GLU A 9 -1.32 9.60 -11.67
CA GLU A 9 -1.40 8.13 -11.64
C GLU A 9 -0.54 7.49 -10.54
N VAL A 10 0.66 8.01 -10.28
CA VAL A 10 1.53 7.48 -9.21
C VAL A 10 0.96 7.87 -7.85
N THR A 11 0.52 9.13 -7.70
CA THR A 11 -0.16 9.61 -6.50
C THR A 11 -1.39 8.76 -6.18
N LYS A 12 -2.22 8.43 -7.19
CA LYS A 12 -3.37 7.54 -6.99
C LYS A 12 -2.97 6.15 -6.48
N LEU A 13 -1.91 5.55 -7.03
CA LEU A 13 -1.43 4.24 -6.57
C LEU A 13 -0.87 4.29 -5.14
N LEU A 14 -0.22 5.40 -4.77
CA LEU A 14 0.25 5.63 -3.41
C LEU A 14 -0.91 5.87 -2.43
N ASP A 15 -1.94 6.60 -2.83
CA ASP A 15 -3.16 6.79 -2.03
C ASP A 15 -3.89 5.46 -1.81
N GLU A 16 -3.98 4.61 -2.84
CA GLU A 16 -4.50 3.24 -2.72
C GLU A 16 -3.66 2.40 -1.73
N ALA A 17 -2.33 2.52 -1.79
CA ALA A 17 -1.42 1.84 -0.87
C ALA A 17 -1.60 2.33 0.58
N ILE A 18 -1.69 3.64 0.81
CA ILE A 18 -1.93 4.24 2.14
C ILE A 18 -3.25 3.72 2.73
N ASN A 19 -4.32 3.70 1.93
CA ASN A 19 -5.61 3.16 2.37
C ASN A 19 -5.53 1.67 2.81
N ILE A 20 -4.66 0.87 2.18
CA ILE A 20 -4.44 -0.52 2.59
C ILE A 20 -3.67 -0.58 3.91
N ILE A 21 -2.67 0.27 4.10
CA ILE A 21 -1.93 0.39 5.37
C ILE A 21 -2.87 0.76 6.52
N ASP A 22 -3.79 1.69 6.28
CA ASP A 22 -4.77 2.11 7.29
C ASP A 22 -5.71 0.97 7.68
N LYS A 23 -6.17 0.18 6.69
CA LYS A 23 -6.96 -1.03 6.95
C LYS A 23 -6.18 -2.05 7.79
N ILE A 24 -4.92 -2.31 7.43
CA ILE A 24 -4.04 -3.21 8.18
C ILE A 24 -3.88 -2.72 9.63
N SER A 25 -3.62 -1.42 9.81
CA SER A 25 -3.43 -0.79 11.12
C SER A 25 -4.70 -0.91 11.99
N ALA A 26 -5.88 -0.69 11.39
CA ALA A 26 -7.16 -0.85 12.08
C ALA A 26 -7.48 -2.31 12.43
N PHE A 27 -7.01 -3.29 11.63
CA PHE A 27 -7.11 -4.70 11.99
C PHE A 27 -6.19 -5.04 13.16
N ILE A 28 -4.93 -4.61 13.11
CA ILE A 28 -3.95 -4.83 14.17
C ILE A 28 -4.41 -4.19 15.49
N SER A 29 -4.97 -2.98 15.44
CA SER A 29 -5.44 -2.28 16.65
C SER A 29 -6.59 -3.00 17.37
N ARG A 30 -7.32 -3.88 16.68
CA ARG A 30 -8.40 -4.70 17.26
C ARG A 30 -7.87 -6.00 17.88
N ILE A 31 -6.60 -6.34 17.67
CA ILE A 31 -5.98 -7.52 18.25
C ILE A 31 -5.61 -7.21 19.69
N GLU A 32 -6.30 -7.84 20.64
CA GLU A 32 -5.92 -7.78 22.04
C GLU A 32 -4.56 -8.45 22.27
N PRO A 33 -3.63 -7.79 22.98
CA PRO A 33 -2.36 -8.39 23.37
C PRO A 33 -2.59 -9.69 24.15
N ASN A 34 -1.78 -10.72 23.91
CA ASN A 34 -1.80 -12.01 24.59
C ASN A 34 -3.08 -12.87 24.39
N LYS A 35 -4.04 -12.44 23.55
CA LYS A 35 -5.13 -13.31 23.09
C LYS A 35 -4.72 -14.07 21.83
N LYS A 36 -5.24 -15.29 21.67
CA LYS A 36 -5.08 -16.05 20.42
C LYS A 36 -5.77 -15.29 19.29
N VAL A 37 -4.99 -14.91 18.29
CA VAL A 37 -5.50 -14.33 17.05
C VAL A 37 -6.15 -15.41 16.21
N GLU A 38 -7.37 -15.16 15.73
CA GLU A 38 -8.03 -16.09 14.81
C GLU A 38 -7.24 -16.22 13.51
N ARG A 39 -7.12 -17.45 12.98
CA ARG A 39 -6.38 -17.71 11.74
C ARG A 39 -6.90 -16.89 10.56
N GLY A 40 -8.20 -16.61 10.52
CA GLY A 40 -8.83 -15.77 9.50
C GLY A 40 -8.30 -14.33 9.50
N ILE A 41 -8.09 -13.75 10.69
CA ILE A 41 -7.53 -12.39 10.85
C ILE A 41 -6.08 -12.36 10.35
N LEU A 42 -5.27 -13.36 10.73
CA LEU A 42 -3.90 -13.52 10.24
C LEU A 42 -3.84 -13.64 8.71
N PHE A 43 -4.76 -14.41 8.12
CA PHE A 43 -4.85 -14.54 6.67
C PHE A 43 -5.25 -13.22 5.98
N GLN A 44 -6.21 -12.48 6.54
CA GLN A 44 -6.61 -11.17 6.02
C GLN A 44 -5.47 -10.15 6.07
N LEU A 45 -4.70 -10.13 7.16
CA LEU A 45 -3.50 -9.29 7.28
C LEU A 45 -2.46 -9.64 6.21
N TYR A 46 -2.22 -10.93 6.00
CA TYR A 46 -1.32 -11.41 4.96
C TYR A 46 -1.78 -10.96 3.56
N GLN A 47 -3.05 -11.17 3.22
CA GLN A 47 -3.62 -10.77 1.92
C GLN A 47 -3.51 -9.26 1.69
N ASN A 48 -3.85 -8.45 2.70
CA ASN A 48 -3.74 -6.99 2.59
C ASN A 48 -2.28 -6.55 2.41
N THR A 49 -1.32 -7.20 3.08
CA THR A 49 0.10 -6.91 2.94
C THR A 49 0.62 -7.25 1.54
N VAL A 50 0.17 -8.37 0.96
CA VAL A 50 0.51 -8.75 -0.42
C VAL A 50 -0.04 -7.70 -1.40
N LEU A 51 -1.30 -7.32 -1.28
CA LEU A 51 -1.93 -6.31 -2.15
C LEU A 51 -1.23 -4.95 -2.05
N LEU A 52 -0.85 -4.54 -0.84
CA LEU A 52 -0.07 -3.33 -0.62
C LEU A 52 1.25 -3.36 -1.41
N ARG A 53 1.98 -4.48 -1.32
CA ARG A 53 3.24 -4.66 -2.03
C ARG A 53 3.05 -4.55 -3.55
N GLU A 54 2.00 -5.17 -4.08
CA GLU A 54 1.68 -5.09 -5.52
C GLU A 54 1.47 -3.65 -5.98
N LYS A 55 0.70 -2.86 -5.22
CA LYS A 55 0.45 -1.44 -5.52
C LYS A 55 1.72 -0.58 -5.48
N ILE A 56 2.59 -0.82 -4.50
CA ILE A 56 3.89 -0.13 -4.40
C ILE A 56 4.78 -0.49 -5.60
N VAL A 57 4.82 -1.76 -6.00
CA VAL A 57 5.59 -2.20 -7.17
C VAL A 57 5.04 -1.57 -8.45
N GLU A 58 3.71 -1.55 -8.63
CA GLU A 58 3.06 -0.89 -9.77
C GLU A 58 3.44 0.60 -9.85
N ALA A 59 3.35 1.31 -8.72
CA ALA A 59 3.73 2.72 -8.64
C ALA A 59 5.21 2.94 -9.01
N ARG A 60 6.10 2.07 -8.52
CA ARG A 60 7.54 2.12 -8.84
C ARG A 60 7.80 1.89 -10.32
N MET A 61 7.15 0.89 -10.93
CA MET A 61 7.30 0.59 -12.36
C MET A 61 6.83 1.76 -13.23
N LYS A 62 5.67 2.35 -12.91
CA LYS A 62 5.17 3.54 -13.58
C LYS A 62 6.16 4.70 -13.48
N SER A 63 6.63 5.01 -12.28
CA SER A 63 7.63 6.08 -12.05
C SER A 63 8.92 5.86 -12.86
N LEU A 64 9.47 4.64 -12.87
CA LEU A 64 10.67 4.32 -13.65
C LEU A 64 10.43 4.46 -15.17
N SER A 65 9.30 3.97 -15.67
CA SER A 65 8.95 4.08 -17.09
C SER A 65 8.78 5.53 -17.56
N MET A 66 8.35 6.42 -16.66
CA MET A 66 8.18 7.85 -16.95
C MET A 66 9.53 8.55 -16.97
N ASN A 67 10.45 8.21 -16.05
CA ASN A 67 11.81 8.75 -16.03
C ASN A 67 12.67 8.26 -17.21
N ALA A 68 12.39 7.08 -17.76
CA ALA A 68 13.09 6.55 -18.93
C ALA A 68 12.66 7.19 -20.28
N LYS A 69 11.59 8.00 -20.28
CA LYS A 69 11.06 8.71 -21.47
C LYS A 69 11.51 10.18 -21.53
N GLU A 70 12.30 10.65 -20.57
CA GLU A 70 12.96 11.96 -20.58
C GLU A 70 14.42 11.83 -21.00
#